data_AF-A0A355SGN5-F1
#
_entry.id   AF-A0A355SGN5-F1
#
_cell.length_a   1.000
_cell.length_b   1.000
_cell.length_c   1.000
_cell.angle_alpha   90.00
_cell.angle_beta   90.00
_cell.angle_gamma   90.00
#
_symmetry.space_group_name_H-M   'P 1'
#
loop_
_entity.id
_entity.type
_entity.pdbx_description
1 polymer ?
#
loop_
_entity_poly.entity_id
_entity_poly.type
_entity_poly.pdbx_seq_one_letter_code
_entity_poly.pdbx_strand_id
1 'polypeptide(L)'
;TGDLGSLGKELADELMKNQGLNIAKIYTDCGVLIYDLKKQDVHAGGSGCGCSASVFCGYFYKLLKSGKLKRMLLVSTGALLSTTSSQQGESIPSIAHAVTIEGRA
;
A
#
# COMPACT_ATOMS: atom_id res chain seq x y z
N THR A 1 -0.87 -0.22 -2.76
CA THR A 1 -1.12 -0.55 -4.18
C THR A 1 -1.81 -1.89 -4.33
N GLY A 2 -1.71 -2.76 -3.31
CA GLY A 2 -2.57 -3.93 -3.15
C GLY A 2 -1.93 -5.18 -3.73
N ASP A 3 -1.35 -5.03 -4.92
CA ASP A 3 -0.47 -6.01 -5.56
C ASP A 3 0.73 -5.30 -6.19
N LEU A 4 1.73 -6.10 -6.59
CA LEU A 4 2.98 -5.67 -7.23
C LEU A 4 3.66 -4.52 -6.46
N GLY A 5 3.86 -4.67 -5.15
CA GLY A 5 4.26 -3.59 -4.22
C GLY A 5 5.29 -2.58 -4.75
N SER A 6 6.42 -3.04 -5.30
CA SER A 6 7.49 -2.18 -5.83
C SER A 6 7.05 -1.40 -7.07
N LEU A 7 6.55 -2.11 -8.09
CA LEU A 7 6.09 -1.51 -9.36
C LEU A 7 4.85 -0.63 -9.14
N GLY A 8 3.87 -1.12 -8.40
CA GLY A 8 2.66 -0.37 -8.07
C GLY A 8 2.98 0.92 -7.32
N LYS A 9 3.99 0.92 -6.44
CA LYS A 9 4.44 2.14 -5.74
C LYS A 9 5.01 3.15 -6.71
N GLU A 10 5.81 2.72 -7.67
CA GLU A 10 6.36 3.60 -8.71
C GLU A 10 5.24 4.22 -9.56
N LEU A 11 4.33 3.39 -10.07
CA LEU A 11 3.20 3.84 -10.87
C LEU A 11 2.28 4.80 -10.10
N ALA A 12 2.02 4.54 -8.81
CA ALA A 12 1.21 5.44 -7.98
C ALA A 12 1.88 6.81 -7.78
N ASP A 13 3.20 6.86 -7.59
CA ASP A 13 3.93 8.12 -7.47
C ASP A 13 3.92 8.90 -8.80
N GLU A 14 4.08 8.22 -9.93
CA GLU A 14 3.97 8.82 -11.26
C GLU A 14 2.56 9.37 -11.55
N LEU A 15 1.52 8.59 -11.25
CA LEU A 15 0.13 9.03 -11.42
C LEU A 15 -0.16 10.27 -10.59
N MET A 16 0.33 10.33 -9.35
CA MET A 16 0.13 11.49 -8.49
C MET A 16 0.89 12.72 -9.01
N LYS A 17 2.13 12.54 -9.49
CA LYS A 17 2.88 13.62 -10.15
C LYS A 17 2.15 14.17 -11.37
N ASN A 18 1.56 13.31 -12.19
CA ASN A 18 0.78 13.71 -13.37
C ASN A 18 -0.48 14.51 -12.98
N GLN A 19 -1.02 14.31 -11.77
CA GLN A 19 -2.10 15.11 -11.20
C GLN A 19 -1.60 16.38 -10.46
N GLY A 20 -0.30 16.70 -10.55
CA GLY A 20 0.30 17.86 -9.89
C GLY A 20 0.60 17.65 -8.40
N LEU A 21 0.54 16.42 -7.89
CA LEU A 21 0.81 16.08 -6.49
C LEU A 21 2.15 15.36 -6.34
N ASN A 22 3.14 16.02 -5.73
CA ASN A 22 4.43 15.39 -5.43
C ASN A 22 4.41 14.71 -4.05
N ILE A 23 4.20 13.39 -4.03
CA ILE A 23 4.14 12.60 -2.80
C ILE A 23 5.39 11.78 -2.51
N ALA A 24 6.39 11.77 -3.41
CA ALA A 24 7.53 10.87 -3.39
C ALA A 24 8.27 10.78 -2.05
N LYS A 25 8.35 11.89 -1.30
CA LYS A 25 9.03 11.97 0.01
C LYS A 25 8.20 11.47 1.20
N ILE A 26 6.88 11.42 1.05
CA ILE A 26 5.94 11.10 2.14
C ILE A 26 5.11 9.83 1.86
N TYR A 27 5.41 9.15 0.76
CA TYR A 27 4.67 8.00 0.28
C TYR A 27 5.51 6.72 0.34
N THR A 28 4.88 5.66 0.84
CA THR A 28 5.45 4.32 0.88
C THR A 28 4.34 3.27 0.72
N ASP A 29 4.73 2.03 0.43
CA ASP A 29 3.79 0.92 0.25
C ASP A 29 4.07 -0.20 1.27
N CYS A 30 3.01 -0.77 1.85
CA CYS A 30 3.14 -1.82 2.85
C CYS A 30 3.79 -3.09 2.27
N GLY A 31 3.56 -3.41 1.01
CA GLY A 31 4.15 -4.56 0.32
C GLY A 31 5.66 -4.46 0.16
N VAL A 32 6.19 -3.24 0.06
CA VAL A 32 7.64 -2.98 0.01
C VAL A 32 8.28 -3.00 1.40
N LEU A 33 7.52 -2.66 2.44
CA LEU A 33 8.02 -2.57 3.82
C LEU A 33 8.02 -3.89 4.58
N ILE A 34 7.16 -4.85 4.20
CA ILE A 34 6.94 -6.07 4.98
C ILE A 34 8.05 -7.12 4.81
N TYR A 35 8.83 -7.05 3.72
CA TYR A 35 9.90 -8.00 3.39
C TYR A 35 11.22 -7.29 3.04
N ASP A 36 12.34 -7.99 3.19
CA ASP A 36 13.61 -7.60 2.60
C ASP A 36 13.65 -8.04 1.13
N LEU A 37 13.36 -7.11 0.22
CA LEU A 37 13.29 -7.37 -1.23
C LEU A 37 14.60 -7.88 -1.86
N LYS A 38 15.74 -7.73 -1.18
CA LYS A 38 17.04 -8.20 -1.69
C LYS A 38 17.40 -9.59 -1.20
N LYS A 39 16.97 -9.94 0.01
CA LYS A 39 17.33 -11.20 0.67
C LYS A 39 16.26 -12.28 0.57
N GLN A 40 15.00 -11.88 0.34
CA GLN A 40 13.86 -12.78 0.27
C GLN A 40 13.30 -12.78 -1.15
N ASP A 41 13.04 -13.97 -1.69
CA ASP A 41 12.40 -14.11 -2.99
C ASP A 41 10.90 -13.86 -2.87
N VAL A 42 10.53 -12.58 -2.92
CA VAL A 42 9.14 -12.10 -2.81
C VAL A 42 8.70 -11.36 -4.08
N HIS A 43 9.46 -11.52 -5.17
CA HIS A 43 9.23 -10.84 -6.44
C HIS A 43 9.00 -9.32 -6.28
N ALA A 44 7.77 -8.86 -6.51
CA ALA A 44 7.39 -7.45 -6.44
C ALA A 44 7.02 -6.96 -5.02
N GLY A 45 7.11 -7.82 -3.99
CA GLY A 45 6.78 -7.50 -2.60
C GLY A 45 5.50 -8.18 -2.11
N GLY A 46 5.04 -7.77 -0.92
CA GLY A 46 3.84 -8.33 -0.29
C GLY A 46 2.52 -7.82 -0.90
N SER A 47 1.49 -8.64 -0.83
CA SER A 47 0.12 -8.33 -1.28
C SER A 47 -0.93 -8.93 -0.34
N GLY A 48 -2.21 -8.62 -0.59
CA GLY A 48 -3.34 -9.24 0.09
C GLY A 48 -3.83 -8.53 1.36
N CYS A 49 -4.95 -9.02 1.90
CA CYS A 49 -5.72 -8.36 2.96
C CYS A 49 -4.91 -8.13 4.26
N GLY A 50 -4.00 -9.05 4.58
CA GLY A 50 -3.16 -8.97 5.78
C GLY A 50 -1.98 -8.01 5.66
N CYS A 51 -1.58 -7.60 4.46
CA CYS A 51 -0.34 -6.84 4.25
C CYS A 51 -0.43 -5.44 4.91
N SER A 52 -1.43 -4.65 4.51
CA SER A 52 -1.61 -3.29 5.05
C SER A 52 -1.89 -3.30 6.56
N ALA A 53 -2.71 -4.24 7.03
CA ALA A 53 -3.00 -4.41 8.45
C ALA A 53 -1.75 -4.78 9.27
N SER A 54 -0.94 -5.74 8.80
CA SER A 54 0.25 -6.20 9.52
C SER A 54 1.30 -5.11 9.63
N VAL A 55 1.57 -4.37 8.54
CA VAL A 55 2.54 -3.27 8.54
C VAL A 55 2.04 -2.11 9.40
N PHE A 56 0.75 -1.78 9.33
CA PHE A 56 0.18 -0.75 10.18
C PHE A 56 0.31 -1.10 11.67
N CYS A 57 -0.24 -2.26 12.09
CA CYS A 57 -0.24 -2.66 13.49
C CYS A 57 1.16 -2.95 14.04
N GLY A 58 2.04 -3.53 13.22
CA GLY A 58 3.39 -3.96 13.62
C GLY A 58 4.41 -2.83 13.68
N TYR A 59 4.31 -1.85 12.77
CA TYR A 59 5.30 -0.80 12.58
C TYR A 59 4.73 0.60 12.80
N PHE A 60 3.78 1.05 11.97
CA PHE A 60 3.32 2.44 11.99
C PHE A 60 2.57 2.83 13.25
N TYR A 61 1.78 1.92 13.83
CA TYR A 61 1.04 2.18 15.06
C TYR A 61 1.98 2.53 16.22
N LYS A 62 3.15 1.88 16.30
CA LYS A 62 4.19 2.21 17.30
C LYS A 62 4.81 3.59 17.05
N LEU A 63 5.00 3.97 15.79
CA LEU A 63 5.51 5.30 15.42
C LEU A 63 4.51 6.40 15.76
N LEU A 64 3.22 6.16 15.55
CA LEU A 64 2.14 7.04 15.97
C LEU A 64 2.11 7.18 17.50
N LYS A 65 2.14 6.06 18.22
CA LYS A 65 2.11 6.06 19.70
C LYS A 65 3.34 6.73 20.33
N SER A 66 4.50 6.64 19.68
CA SER A 66 5.73 7.31 20.15
C SER A 66 5.86 8.78 19.72
N GLY A 67 4.90 9.31 18.96
CA GLY A 67 4.94 10.69 18.44
C GLY A 67 5.94 10.92 17.31
N LYS A 68 6.69 9.89 16.88
CA LYS A 68 7.59 9.95 15.71
C LYS A 68 6.83 10.19 14.42
N LEU A 69 5.58 9.73 14.36
CA LEU A 69 4.63 10.03 13.31
C LEU A 69 3.43 10.73 13.97
N LYS A 70 3.03 11.89 13.47
CA LYS A 70 1.91 12.65 14.06
C LYS A 70 0.58 12.30 13.41
N ARG A 71 0.59 12.12 12.08
CA ARG A 71 -0.58 11.87 11.25
C ARG A 71 -0.15 11.02 10.06
N MET A 72 -1.02 10.10 9.64
CA MET A 72 -0.84 9.34 8.39
C MET A 72 -2.18 9.11 7.70
N LEU A 73 -2.15 9.02 6.37
CA LEU A 73 -3.25 8.52 5.57
C LEU A 73 -2.94 7.08 5.17
N LEU A 74 -3.65 6.12 5.77
CA LEU A 74 -3.57 4.72 5.38
C LEU A 74 -4.56 4.45 4.24
N VAL A 75 -4.08 3.95 3.10
CA VAL A 75 -4.92 3.62 1.95
C VAL A 75 -4.79 2.14 1.63
N SER A 76 -5.82 1.36 1.96
CA SER A 76 -5.89 -0.07 1.66
C SER A 76 -6.59 -0.27 0.33
N THR A 77 -5.94 -0.99 -0.59
CA THR A 77 -6.43 -1.23 -1.95
C THR A 77 -6.73 -2.70 -2.17
N GLY A 78 -7.69 -2.99 -3.05
CA GLY A 78 -8.09 -4.35 -3.40
C GLY A 78 -8.48 -4.48 -4.86
N ALA A 79 -8.14 -5.62 -5.46
CA ALA A 79 -8.62 -6.05 -6.77
C ALA A 79 -9.85 -6.93 -6.58
N LEU A 80 -10.95 -6.61 -7.27
CA LEU A 80 -12.22 -7.32 -7.18
C LEU A 80 -12.31 -8.28 -8.37
N LEU A 81 -11.87 -9.51 -8.19
CA LEU A 81 -11.90 -10.53 -9.24
C LEU A 81 -12.38 -11.90 -8.73
N SER A 82 -12.74 -12.75 -9.69
CA SER A 82 -13.02 -14.16 -9.50
C SER A 82 -12.30 -14.97 -10.58
N THR A 83 -12.13 -16.27 -10.36
CA THR A 83 -11.56 -17.16 -11.39
C THR A 83 -12.38 -17.11 -12.67
N THR A 84 -13.71 -17.05 -12.57
CA THR A 84 -14.64 -16.97 -13.69
C THR A 84 -14.48 -15.68 -14.49
N SER A 85 -14.53 -14.51 -13.84
CA SER A 85 -14.41 -13.21 -14.52
C SER A 85 -13.07 -13.08 -15.25
N SER A 86 -11.98 -13.55 -14.62
CA SER A 86 -10.65 -13.54 -15.26
C SER A 86 -10.57 -14.48 -16.48
N GLN A 87 -11.16 -15.68 -16.41
CA GLN A 87 -11.18 -16.61 -17.54
C GLN A 87 -12.07 -16.14 -18.70
N GLN A 88 -13.09 -15.33 -18.40
CA GLN A 88 -13.95 -14.70 -19.40
C GLN A 88 -13.33 -13.47 -20.05
N GLY A 89 -12.12 -13.06 -19.62
CA GLY A 89 -11.44 -11.89 -20.15
C GLY A 89 -12.05 -10.57 -19.70
N GLU A 90 -12.81 -10.56 -18.61
CA GLU A 90 -13.33 -9.33 -18.03
C GLU A 90 -12.19 -8.47 -17.45
N SER A 91 -12.41 -7.16 -17.37
CA SER A 91 -11.50 -6.28 -16.65
C SER A 91 -11.49 -6.59 -15.16
N ILE A 92 -10.45 -6.14 -14.45
CA ILE A 92 -10.35 -6.29 -12.99
C ILE A 92 -10.70 -4.96 -12.33
N PRO A 93 -11.93 -4.78 -11.80
CA PRO A 93 -12.26 -3.62 -10.99
C PRO A 93 -11.35 -3.54 -9.77
N SER A 94 -10.98 -2.32 -9.37
CA SER A 94 -10.14 -2.08 -8.21
C SER A 94 -10.76 -1.02 -7.31
N ILE A 95 -10.52 -1.13 -6.01
CA ILE A 95 -11.03 -0.20 -4.99
C ILE A 95 -9.93 0.23 -4.02
N ALA A 96 -10.07 1.42 -3.46
CA ALA A 96 -9.19 1.96 -2.43
C ALA A 96 -10.03 2.58 -1.31
N HIS A 97 -9.74 2.24 -0.06
CA HIS A 97 -10.33 2.85 1.12
C HIS A 97 -9.25 3.58 1.92
N ALA A 98 -9.52 4.85 2.25
CA ALA A 98 -8.57 5.72 2.91
C ALA A 98 -9.04 6.07 4.33
N VAL A 99 -8.13 5.97 5.30
CA VAL A 99 -8.37 6.32 6.71
C VAL A 99 -7.24 7.21 7.20
N THR A 100 -7.58 8.40 7.70
CA THR A 100 -6.61 9.28 8.38
C THR A 100 -6.50 8.87 9.84
N ILE A 101 -5.27 8.67 10.32
CA ILE A 101 -4.97 8.26 11.69
C ILE A 101 -4.01 9.27 12.29
N GLU A 102 -4.31 9.71 13.51
CA GLU A 102 -3.55 10.73 14.22
C GLU A 102 -3.14 10.23 15.60
N GLY A 103 -1.87 10.44 15.94
CA GLY A 103 -1.40 10.25 17.30
C GLY A 103 -1.89 11.41 18.17
N ARG A 104 -2.54 11.11 19.30
CA ARG A 104 -2.79 12.14 20.31
C ARG A 104 -1.45 12.57 20.91
N ALA A 105 -1.12 13.84 20.74
CA ALA A 105 0.01 14.49 21.39
C ALA A 105 -0.26 14.68 22.90
#